data_AF-A0A7W6A216-F1
#
_entry.id   AF-A0A7W6A216-F1
#
_cell.length_a   1.000
_cell.length_b   1.000
_cell.length_c   1.000
_cell.angle_alpha   90.00
_cell.angle_beta   90.00
_cell.angle_gamma   90.00
#
_symmetry.space_group_name_H-M   'P 1'
#
loop_
_entity.id
_entity.type
_entity.pdbx_description
1 polymer ?
#
loop_
_entity_poly.entity_id
_entity_poly.type
_entity_poly.pdbx_seq_one_letter_code
_entity_poly.pdbx_strand_id
1 'polypeptide(L)'
;MRLKTALICAALVGFSTVAACASPAVVASQDPSMAGDGRVDVAVERNGDRWTAEYVLDRDAPAWAFFRSALLRESRQPWRPAWWRVETPGVVLERIGDYDVLRSTDGGPVPRNVRIAMTPRPGDLEAEYDPALVFSDGTVALFSGQFDVIPLDSAAAARALPRDLNGVDVPGGPASVTWRDRAGPVLFKGERAPKVTAVDAQTYVLFGDATTRQGDGVTTVIDPGLPRWLGDELAGFTPRVMAYYTQRLGRAQGEAPTLMVSWTGPTKALSSMGGSVLPGLISMNFEGEGVLDPDAQALARAHWFIGHEAAHFWLGSQGLRYQYAREAWITEGGADLMAVRALKAMDPAYDDRAELQREVDDCVTLAAGKPVASAGDRGDNRAYYACGAVWGLVIEGAERRAGGGDFFDVVADFQRSDNDDGVLSRDEWLGALTRLSRDPTLANDISTMLDQGVANPSAVIARLFQRTGVAFRLENGRVILT
;
A
#
# COMPACT_ATOMS: atom_id res chain seq x y z
N MET A 1 -48.11 -9.80 44.75
CA MET A 1 -47.23 -8.66 44.45
C MET A 1 -45.84 -9.20 44.13
N ARG A 2 -45.47 -9.29 42.84
CA ARG A 2 -44.16 -9.78 42.37
C ARG A 2 -43.37 -8.57 41.85
N LEU A 3 -42.23 -8.27 42.46
CA LEU A 3 -41.24 -7.32 41.92
C LEU A 3 -40.55 -7.99 40.73
N LYS A 4 -40.53 -7.30 39.58
CA LYS A 4 -39.70 -7.63 38.42
C LYS A 4 -38.46 -6.74 38.46
N THR A 5 -37.30 -7.37 38.53
CA THR A 5 -35.98 -6.76 38.32
C THR A 5 -35.82 -6.45 36.84
N ALA A 6 -35.56 -5.19 36.48
CA ALA A 6 -35.24 -4.78 35.12
C ALA A 6 -33.72 -4.94 34.90
N LEU A 7 -33.36 -5.76 33.91
CA LEU A 7 -32.00 -5.88 33.38
C LEU A 7 -31.71 -4.64 32.53
N ILE A 8 -30.65 -3.91 32.86
CA ILE A 8 -30.06 -2.88 31.99
C ILE A 8 -29.12 -3.61 31.02
N CYS A 9 -29.50 -3.71 29.75
CA CYS A 9 -28.59 -4.09 28.68
C CYS A 9 -27.65 -2.92 28.38
N ALA A 10 -26.38 -3.05 28.78
CA ALA A 10 -25.31 -2.21 28.26
C ALA A 10 -25.03 -2.65 26.81
N ALA A 11 -25.29 -1.76 25.85
CA ALA A 11 -24.84 -1.93 24.47
C ALA A 11 -23.32 -1.79 24.43
N LEU A 12 -22.62 -2.90 24.18
CA LEU A 12 -21.20 -2.91 23.86
C LEU A 12 -21.04 -2.32 22.45
N VAL A 13 -20.54 -1.09 22.38
CA VAL A 13 -20.05 -0.49 21.12
C VAL A 13 -18.76 -1.23 20.77
N GLY A 14 -18.80 -2.05 19.72
CA GLY A 14 -17.60 -2.67 19.14
C GLY A 14 -16.70 -1.58 18.57
N PHE A 15 -15.47 -1.49 19.08
CA PHE A 15 -14.45 -0.62 18.51
C PHE A 15 -14.02 -1.20 17.16
N SER A 16 -14.40 -0.53 16.07
CA SER A 16 -13.82 -0.78 14.75
C SER A 16 -12.45 -0.10 14.72
N THR A 17 -11.37 -0.87 14.90
CA THR A 17 -10.01 -0.37 14.69
C THR A 17 -9.67 -0.52 13.21
N VAL A 18 -9.63 0.61 12.51
CA VAL A 18 -9.22 0.68 11.10
C VAL A 18 -7.78 1.18 11.07
N ALA A 19 -6.87 0.42 10.48
CA ALA A 19 -5.64 1.00 9.97
C ALA A 19 -6.02 1.69 8.64
N ALA A 20 -5.91 3.02 8.58
CA ALA A 20 -5.89 3.72 7.31
C ALA A 20 -4.78 3.12 6.42
N CYS A 21 -4.89 3.24 5.09
CA CYS A 21 -3.83 2.86 4.16
C CYS A 21 -2.52 3.51 4.62
N ALA A 22 -1.71 2.76 5.37
CA ALA A 22 -0.30 2.99 5.39
C ALA A 22 0.15 2.28 4.12
N SER A 23 0.07 2.97 2.98
CA SER A 23 1.09 2.73 1.97
C SER A 23 2.38 3.00 2.73
N PRO A 24 3.17 1.98 3.14
CA PRO A 24 4.46 2.27 3.71
C PRO A 24 5.13 3.16 2.68
N ALA A 25 5.61 4.33 3.10
CA ALA A 25 6.33 5.24 2.20
C ALA A 25 7.28 4.34 1.41
N VAL A 26 7.09 4.27 0.09
CA VAL A 26 7.83 3.35 -0.77
C VAL A 26 9.28 3.58 -0.41
N VAL A 27 9.87 2.65 0.36
CA VAL A 27 11.29 2.75 0.70
C VAL A 27 11.93 2.68 -0.66
N ALA A 28 12.51 3.79 -1.09
CA ALA A 28 13.03 3.92 -2.43
C ALA A 28 13.96 2.73 -2.65
N SER A 29 13.57 1.85 -3.58
CA SER A 29 14.42 0.78 -4.07
C SER A 29 15.74 1.43 -4.46
N GLN A 30 16.83 1.09 -3.76
CA GLN A 30 18.14 1.55 -4.18
C GLN A 30 18.40 1.04 -5.59
N ASP A 31 18.90 1.93 -6.45
CA ASP A 31 19.20 1.60 -7.84
C ASP A 31 20.09 0.34 -7.88
N PRO A 32 19.67 -0.75 -8.55
CA PRO A 32 20.44 -1.99 -8.63
C PRO A 32 21.87 -1.79 -9.17
N SER A 33 22.13 -0.67 -9.86
CA SER A 33 23.45 -0.26 -10.38
C SER A 33 24.41 0.26 -9.31
N MET A 34 23.94 0.57 -8.10
CA MET A 34 24.75 1.02 -6.96
C MET A 34 25.42 -0.12 -6.18
N ALA A 35 25.10 -1.39 -6.51
CA ALA A 35 25.79 -2.55 -5.95
C ALA A 35 27.24 -2.63 -6.48
N GLY A 36 28.16 -1.89 -5.85
CA GLY A 36 29.60 -2.04 -6.08
C GLY A 36 30.09 -3.44 -5.68
N ASP A 37 31.05 -3.98 -6.44
CA ASP A 37 31.73 -5.30 -6.33
C ASP A 37 31.06 -6.30 -5.37
N GLY A 38 30.08 -7.04 -5.91
CA GLY A 38 29.40 -8.15 -5.23
C GLY A 38 27.92 -7.90 -4.96
N ARG A 39 27.15 -8.99 -4.86
CA ARG A 39 25.74 -8.98 -4.44
C ARG A 39 25.50 -10.14 -3.49
N VAL A 40 24.73 -9.90 -2.43
CA VAL A 40 24.29 -10.95 -1.51
C VAL A 40 23.28 -11.85 -2.22
N ASP A 41 23.51 -13.17 -2.19
CA ASP A 41 22.54 -14.16 -2.64
C ASP A 41 21.79 -14.76 -1.44
N VAL A 42 20.49 -14.99 -1.58
CA VAL A 42 19.66 -15.62 -0.55
C VAL A 42 18.83 -16.75 -1.15
N ALA A 43 18.93 -17.96 -0.61
CA ALA A 43 18.05 -19.07 -0.96
C ALA A 43 17.01 -19.28 0.14
N VAL A 44 15.74 -19.03 -0.19
CA VAL A 44 14.57 -19.25 0.67
C VAL A 44 13.90 -20.55 0.29
N GLU A 45 13.83 -21.50 1.23
CA GLU A 45 13.24 -22.82 1.01
C GLU A 45 12.18 -23.16 2.06
N ARG A 46 11.04 -23.69 1.60
CA ARG A 46 10.08 -24.44 2.42
C ARG A 46 10.25 -25.93 2.19
N ASN A 47 10.45 -26.69 3.27
CA ASN A 47 10.50 -28.16 3.24
C ASN A 47 9.67 -28.75 4.38
N GLY A 48 8.44 -29.16 4.08
CA GLY A 48 7.44 -29.48 5.11
C GLY A 48 7.15 -28.24 5.96
N ASP A 49 7.30 -28.36 7.27
CA ASP A 49 7.14 -27.25 8.23
C ASP A 49 8.41 -26.42 8.42
N ARG A 50 9.53 -26.84 7.83
CA ARG A 50 10.81 -26.15 7.98
C ARG A 50 10.95 -25.05 6.94
N TRP A 51 11.20 -23.84 7.42
CA TRP A 51 11.54 -22.67 6.61
C TRP A 51 12.97 -22.25 6.84
N THR A 52 13.72 -22.02 5.76
CA THR A 52 15.11 -21.57 5.86
C THR A 52 15.42 -20.47 4.87
N ALA A 53 16.25 -19.51 5.30
CA ALA A 53 16.95 -18.56 4.45
C ALA A 53 18.45 -18.83 4.57
N GLU A 54 19.10 -19.12 3.44
CA GLU A 54 20.54 -19.35 3.34
C GLU A 54 21.17 -18.19 2.58
N TYR A 55 21.98 -17.40 3.28
CA TYR A 55 22.68 -16.23 2.77
C TYR A 55 24.08 -16.60 2.29
N VAL A 56 24.48 -16.05 1.15
CA VAL A 56 25.87 -15.95 0.68
C VAL A 56 26.25 -14.47 0.63
N LEU A 57 27.05 -14.05 1.60
CA LEU A 57 27.48 -12.66 1.77
C LEU A 57 28.61 -12.31 0.79
N ASP A 58 28.56 -11.12 0.23
CA ASP A 58 29.42 -10.72 -0.90
C ASP A 58 30.77 -10.14 -0.47
N ARG A 59 30.90 -9.68 0.77
CA ARG A 59 32.16 -9.19 1.38
C ARG A 59 32.32 -9.63 2.84
N ASP A 60 33.52 -9.44 3.38
CA ASP A 60 33.78 -9.66 4.80
C ASP A 60 33.29 -8.42 5.54
N ALA A 61 32.37 -8.59 6.48
CA ALA A 61 31.96 -7.53 7.39
C ALA A 61 31.60 -8.13 8.76
N PRO A 62 31.98 -7.49 9.87
CA PRO A 62 31.70 -7.98 11.22
C PRO A 62 30.22 -7.91 11.61
N ALA A 63 29.42 -7.12 10.89
CA ALA A 63 27.98 -7.04 11.07
C ALA A 63 27.24 -6.75 9.77
N TRP A 64 25.98 -7.17 9.70
CA TRP A 64 25.06 -6.96 8.59
C TRP A 64 23.69 -6.55 9.14
N ALA A 65 23.26 -5.32 8.85
CA ALA A 65 21.94 -4.84 9.25
C ALA A 65 20.89 -5.15 8.18
N PHE A 66 19.69 -5.55 8.57
CA PHE A 66 18.59 -5.69 7.62
C PHE A 66 18.00 -4.33 7.25
N PHE A 67 17.87 -4.05 5.94
CA PHE A 67 17.25 -2.79 5.47
C PHE A 67 15.88 -2.56 6.13
N ARG A 68 15.08 -3.63 6.21
CA ARG A 68 13.72 -3.62 6.75
C ARG A 68 13.71 -4.12 8.19
N SER A 69 13.50 -3.21 9.13
CA SER A 69 13.61 -3.43 10.56
C SER A 69 12.49 -2.74 11.34
N ALA A 70 11.30 -2.58 10.74
CA ALA A 70 10.15 -2.01 11.45
C ALA A 70 9.76 -2.85 12.68
N LEU A 71 9.09 -2.19 13.62
CA LEU A 71 8.56 -2.81 14.83
C LEU A 71 7.13 -3.26 14.60
N LEU A 72 6.66 -4.25 15.37
CA LEU A 72 5.23 -4.55 15.43
C LEU A 72 4.47 -3.32 15.94
N ARG A 73 3.40 -2.93 15.25
CA ARG A 73 2.66 -1.68 15.53
C ARG A 73 2.08 -1.63 16.94
N GLU A 74 1.51 -2.74 17.41
CA GLU A 74 0.88 -2.78 18.73
C GLU A 74 1.90 -2.87 19.87
N SER A 75 2.85 -3.81 19.79
CA SER A 75 3.77 -4.10 20.89
C SER A 75 5.04 -3.23 20.87
N ARG A 76 5.33 -2.60 19.72
CA ARG A 76 6.57 -1.88 19.43
C ARG A 76 7.83 -2.69 19.71
N GLN A 77 7.74 -4.02 19.51
CA GLN A 77 8.86 -4.95 19.66
C GLN A 77 9.42 -5.36 18.30
N PRO A 78 10.73 -5.68 18.21
CA PRO A 78 11.32 -6.21 16.99
C PRO A 78 10.78 -7.63 16.73
N TRP A 79 10.28 -7.88 15.53
CA TRP A 79 9.67 -9.16 15.16
C TRP A 79 10.73 -10.20 14.74
N ARG A 80 11.75 -9.78 13.98
CA ARG A 80 12.70 -10.69 13.33
C ARG A 80 13.50 -11.52 14.33
N PRO A 81 14.09 -10.96 15.40
CA PRO A 81 14.84 -11.76 16.38
C PRO A 81 13.97 -12.77 17.13
N ALA A 82 12.65 -12.53 17.22
CA ALA A 82 11.73 -13.46 17.85
C ALA A 82 11.31 -14.62 16.92
N TRP A 83 11.29 -14.39 15.60
CA TRP A 83 10.74 -15.34 14.62
C TRP A 83 11.82 -16.04 13.79
N TRP A 84 13.03 -15.49 13.76
CA TRP A 84 14.18 -16.02 13.05
C TRP A 84 15.24 -16.50 14.03
N ARG A 85 15.77 -17.70 13.79
CA ARG A 85 16.83 -18.30 14.59
C ARG A 85 18.02 -18.60 13.70
N VAL A 86 19.14 -17.93 13.97
CA VAL A 86 20.41 -18.20 13.27
C VAL A 86 20.90 -19.60 13.65
N GLU A 87 21.21 -20.41 12.64
CA GLU A 87 21.75 -21.77 12.80
C GLU A 87 23.26 -21.82 12.59
N THR A 88 23.85 -20.80 11.97
CA THR A 88 25.31 -20.68 11.81
C THR A 88 26.01 -20.43 13.17
N PRO A 89 26.96 -21.28 13.59
CA PRO A 89 27.71 -21.08 14.82
C PRO A 89 28.48 -19.76 14.84
N GLY A 90 28.54 -19.11 16.00
CA GLY A 90 29.28 -17.85 16.18
C GLY A 90 28.59 -16.62 15.60
N VAL A 91 27.37 -16.76 15.06
CA VAL A 91 26.57 -15.64 14.55
C VAL A 91 25.30 -15.50 15.38
N VAL A 92 24.95 -14.25 15.72
CA VAL A 92 23.71 -13.92 16.41
C VAL A 92 22.90 -12.89 15.64
N LEU A 93 21.59 -12.94 15.81
CA LEU A 93 20.64 -11.94 15.33
C LEU A 93 20.08 -11.18 16.54
N GLU A 94 20.30 -9.87 16.59
CA GLU A 94 19.79 -9.03 17.66
C GLU A 94 19.45 -7.62 17.15
N ARG A 95 18.61 -6.90 17.91
CA ARG A 95 18.29 -5.50 17.65
C ARG A 95 19.44 -4.60 18.13
N ILE A 96 19.97 -3.74 17.25
CA ILE A 96 20.96 -2.72 17.60
C ILE A 96 20.53 -1.37 17.02
N GLY A 97 20.14 -0.44 17.90
CA GLY A 97 19.51 0.81 17.46
C GLY A 97 18.16 0.52 16.82
N ASP A 98 17.94 1.06 15.62
CA ASP A 98 16.70 0.88 14.86
C ASP A 98 16.74 -0.32 13.89
N TYR A 99 17.79 -1.15 13.96
CA TYR A 99 18.05 -2.21 12.99
C TYR A 99 18.18 -3.59 13.64
N ASP A 100 17.63 -4.60 12.97
CA ASP A 100 17.94 -6.00 13.26
C ASP A 100 19.27 -6.35 12.59
N VAL A 101 20.21 -6.92 13.33
CA VAL A 101 21.61 -7.08 12.90
C VAL A 101 22.09 -8.51 13.07
N LEU A 102 22.61 -9.10 12.01
CA LEU A 102 23.47 -10.28 12.07
C LEU A 102 24.89 -9.83 12.44
N ARG A 103 25.47 -10.37 13.51
CA ARG A 103 26.87 -10.08 13.87
C ARG A 103 27.61 -11.31 14.35
N SER A 104 28.93 -11.29 14.22
CA SER A 104 29.78 -12.28 14.88
C SER A 104 29.77 -12.10 16.40
N THR A 105 29.91 -13.19 17.14
CA THR A 105 30.07 -13.18 18.61
C THR A 105 31.49 -12.82 19.05
N ASP A 106 32.49 -12.98 18.19
CA ASP A 106 33.89 -12.70 18.49
C ASP A 106 34.38 -11.33 17.95
N GLY A 107 33.51 -10.60 17.25
CA GLY A 107 33.82 -9.31 16.62
C GLY A 107 34.56 -9.40 15.28
N GLY A 108 34.93 -10.60 14.83
CA GLY A 108 35.43 -10.85 13.47
C GLY A 108 34.32 -10.81 12.41
N PRO A 109 34.67 -11.06 11.12
CA PRO A 109 33.69 -11.10 10.05
C PRO A 109 32.60 -12.16 10.28
N VAL A 110 31.36 -11.84 9.94
CA VAL A 110 30.29 -12.83 9.82
C VAL A 110 30.71 -13.84 8.73
N PRO A 111 30.63 -15.16 8.97
CA PRO A 111 30.92 -16.17 7.95
C PRO A 111 30.11 -15.92 6.67
N ARG A 112 30.74 -16.09 5.50
CA ARG A 112 30.09 -15.83 4.20
C ARG A 112 28.79 -16.60 3.99
N ASN A 113 28.66 -17.77 4.59
CA ASN A 113 27.46 -18.58 4.52
C ASN A 113 26.71 -18.49 5.87
N VAL A 114 25.54 -17.85 5.86
CA VAL A 114 24.68 -17.75 7.05
C VAL A 114 23.38 -18.48 6.81
N ARG A 115 23.06 -19.45 7.67
CA ARG A 115 21.80 -20.18 7.63
C ARG A 115 20.90 -19.70 8.76
N ILE A 116 19.66 -19.40 8.40
CA ILE A 116 18.62 -18.94 9.34
C ILE A 116 17.42 -19.85 9.20
N ALA A 117 16.92 -20.38 10.31
CA ALA A 117 15.60 -20.99 10.38
C ALA A 117 14.56 -19.90 10.66
N MET A 118 13.48 -19.90 9.89
CA MET A 118 12.42 -18.89 10.00
C MET A 118 11.13 -19.52 10.54
N THR A 119 10.31 -18.70 11.20
CA THR A 119 8.94 -19.03 11.56
C THR A 119 8.02 -17.95 10.96
N PRO A 120 7.50 -18.16 9.74
CA PRO A 120 6.56 -17.19 9.15
C PRO A 120 5.33 -16.98 10.02
N ARG A 121 4.97 -15.72 10.26
CA ARG A 121 3.82 -15.30 11.06
C ARG A 121 3.24 -13.99 10.49
N PRO A 122 1.92 -13.78 10.60
CA PRO A 122 1.34 -12.47 10.37
C PRO A 122 1.91 -11.46 11.38
N GLY A 123 2.06 -10.22 10.96
CA GLY A 123 2.74 -9.21 11.76
C GLY A 123 2.50 -7.82 11.23
N ASP A 124 1.52 -7.13 11.81
CA ASP A 124 1.22 -5.73 11.53
C ASP A 124 2.39 -4.83 11.97
N LEU A 125 3.14 -4.30 11.01
CA LEU A 125 4.36 -3.51 11.23
C LEU A 125 4.10 -2.00 11.17
N GLU A 126 4.89 -1.22 11.90
CA GLU A 126 4.88 0.25 11.80
C GLU A 126 5.36 0.71 10.42
N ALA A 127 4.42 1.15 9.56
CA ALA A 127 4.71 1.69 8.23
C ALA A 127 5.57 0.76 7.36
N GLU A 128 5.28 -0.55 7.41
CA GLU A 128 5.95 -1.57 6.60
C GLU A 128 4.98 -2.74 6.31
N TYR A 129 5.27 -3.53 5.26
CA TYR A 129 4.45 -4.68 4.88
C TYR A 129 4.60 -5.84 5.86
N ASP A 130 3.51 -6.57 6.11
CA ASP A 130 3.53 -7.81 6.90
C ASP A 130 4.61 -8.78 6.37
N PRO A 131 5.49 -9.33 7.22
CA PRO A 131 6.60 -10.16 6.75
C PRO A 131 6.10 -11.49 6.16
N ALA A 132 4.93 -11.97 6.60
CA ALA A 132 4.25 -13.11 6.01
C ALA A 132 2.73 -12.99 6.11
N LEU A 133 2.03 -13.39 5.05
CA LEU A 133 0.59 -13.69 5.09
C LEU A 133 0.43 -15.20 5.29
N VAL A 134 -0.29 -15.61 6.33
CA VAL A 134 -0.50 -17.03 6.66
C VAL A 134 -1.95 -17.38 6.43
N PHE A 135 -2.19 -18.38 5.58
CA PHE A 135 -3.52 -18.83 5.18
C PHE A 135 -3.98 -20.00 6.04
N SER A 136 -5.29 -20.16 6.20
CA SER A 136 -5.86 -21.24 7.03
C SER A 136 -5.56 -22.66 6.54
N ASP A 137 -5.20 -22.84 5.26
CA ASP A 137 -4.77 -24.12 4.69
C ASP A 137 -3.27 -24.41 4.83
N GLY A 138 -2.53 -23.52 5.49
CA GLY A 138 -1.08 -23.62 5.65
C GLY A 138 -0.27 -23.10 4.46
N THR A 139 -0.91 -22.48 3.46
CA THR A 139 -0.24 -21.64 2.47
C THR A 139 0.36 -20.42 3.17
N VAL A 140 1.54 -19.99 2.71
CA VAL A 140 2.23 -18.82 3.25
C VAL A 140 2.73 -17.94 2.12
N ALA A 141 2.46 -16.65 2.18
CA ALA A 141 3.05 -15.66 1.31
C ALA A 141 4.15 -14.91 2.07
N LEU A 142 5.38 -14.87 1.56
CA LEU A 142 6.48 -14.12 2.17
C LEU A 142 6.74 -12.83 1.42
N PHE A 143 6.84 -11.71 2.13
CA PHE A 143 7.24 -10.46 1.51
C PHE A 143 8.71 -10.53 1.06
N SER A 144 8.99 -10.21 -0.19
CA SER A 144 10.31 -10.42 -0.81
C SER A 144 11.36 -9.41 -0.34
N GLY A 145 10.96 -8.20 0.04
CA GLY A 145 11.88 -7.11 0.41
C GLY A 145 12.54 -7.29 1.78
N GLN A 146 12.13 -8.29 2.58
CA GLN A 146 12.63 -8.46 3.95
C GLN A 146 14.03 -9.08 4.03
N PHE A 147 14.62 -9.51 2.91
CA PHE A 147 15.88 -10.28 2.89
C PHE A 147 17.14 -9.44 2.64
N ASP A 148 16.99 -8.16 2.31
CA ASP A 148 18.11 -7.26 1.97
C ASP A 148 18.93 -6.88 3.21
N VAL A 149 20.27 -6.80 3.06
CA VAL A 149 21.20 -6.51 4.15
C VAL A 149 22.29 -5.49 3.77
N ILE A 150 22.70 -4.69 4.75
CA ILE A 150 23.71 -3.63 4.68
C ILE A 150 24.98 -4.13 5.40
N PRO A 151 26.15 -4.22 4.75
CA PRO A 151 27.40 -4.51 5.42
C PRO A 151 27.81 -3.34 6.32
N LEU A 152 28.26 -3.64 7.54
CA LEU A 152 28.70 -2.66 8.52
C LEU A 152 30.10 -2.95 9.02
N ASP A 153 30.91 -1.89 9.18
CA ASP A 153 32.27 -1.98 9.73
C ASP A 153 32.30 -2.41 11.21
N SER A 154 31.17 -2.30 11.90
CA SER A 154 30.98 -2.86 13.24
C SER A 154 29.50 -2.99 13.57
N ALA A 155 29.16 -3.85 14.52
CA ALA A 155 27.79 -3.93 15.05
C ALA A 155 27.31 -2.58 15.64
N ALA A 156 28.22 -1.78 16.22
CA ALA A 156 27.87 -0.49 16.80
C ALA A 156 27.50 0.56 15.74
N ALA A 157 28.00 0.43 14.51
CA ALA A 157 27.70 1.35 13.41
C ALA A 157 26.21 1.37 13.05
N ALA A 158 25.46 0.30 13.34
CA ALA A 158 24.02 0.25 13.14
C ALA A 158 23.26 1.36 13.89
N ARG A 159 23.77 1.84 15.04
CA ARG A 159 23.14 2.95 15.80
C ARG A 159 23.27 4.31 15.11
N ALA A 160 24.18 4.44 14.17
CA ALA A 160 24.41 5.68 13.42
C ALA A 160 23.62 5.72 12.11
N LEU A 161 23.02 4.60 11.69
CA LEU A 161 22.12 4.59 10.54
C LEU A 161 20.85 5.40 10.88
N PRO A 162 20.36 6.24 9.95
CA PRO A 162 19.10 6.93 10.14
C PRO A 162 17.95 5.91 10.19
N ARG A 163 16.86 6.25 10.87
CA ARG A 163 15.68 5.37 10.94
C ARG A 163 15.02 5.17 9.56
N ASP A 164 15.08 6.19 8.71
CA ASP A 164 14.62 6.14 7.32
C ASP A 164 15.84 6.20 6.39
N LEU A 165 15.96 5.22 5.50
CA LEU A 165 17.03 5.11 4.51
C LEU A 165 16.67 5.78 3.17
N ASN A 166 15.50 6.39 3.05
CA ASN A 166 15.09 7.10 1.83
C ASN A 166 16.08 8.22 1.46
N GLY A 167 16.67 8.11 0.26
CA GLY A 167 17.67 9.07 -0.23
C GLY A 167 19.01 9.00 0.51
N VAL A 168 19.25 7.93 1.29
CA VAL A 168 20.51 7.69 2.00
C VAL A 168 21.31 6.64 1.24
N ASP A 169 22.52 7.00 0.84
CA ASP A 169 23.48 6.05 0.28
C ASP A 169 24.06 5.19 1.41
N VAL A 170 23.74 3.90 1.37
CA VAL A 170 24.35 2.87 2.22
C VAL A 170 25.08 1.87 1.33
N PRO A 171 26.21 1.28 1.79
CA PRO A 171 26.91 0.27 1.01
C PRO A 171 26.04 -0.96 0.80
N GLY A 172 26.26 -1.65 -0.33
CA GLY A 172 25.50 -2.84 -0.70
C GLY A 172 24.36 -2.53 -1.67
N GLY A 173 23.29 -3.31 -1.60
CA GLY A 173 22.12 -3.18 -2.46
C GLY A 173 21.15 -4.36 -2.27
N PRO A 174 20.06 -4.41 -3.05
CA PRO A 174 19.07 -5.48 -2.94
C PRO A 174 19.70 -6.85 -3.21
N ALA A 175 19.36 -7.84 -2.40
CA ALA A 175 19.83 -9.20 -2.54
C ALA A 175 19.24 -9.86 -3.79
N SER A 176 19.96 -10.83 -4.35
CA SER A 176 19.45 -11.78 -5.32
C SER A 176 18.80 -12.94 -4.55
N VAL A 177 17.47 -12.99 -4.52
CA VAL A 177 16.73 -13.94 -3.71
C VAL A 177 16.12 -15.01 -4.60
N THR A 178 16.32 -16.28 -4.22
CA THR A 178 15.71 -17.45 -4.86
C THR A 178 14.72 -18.10 -3.93
N TRP A 179 13.48 -18.29 -4.36
CA TRP A 179 12.43 -18.94 -3.58
C TRP A 179 12.06 -20.31 -4.17
N ARG A 180 11.90 -21.30 -3.29
CA ARG A 180 11.53 -22.66 -3.65
C ARG A 180 10.67 -23.32 -2.58
N ASP A 181 9.59 -23.98 -3.00
CA ASP A 181 8.85 -24.93 -2.17
C ASP A 181 9.22 -26.36 -2.60
N ARG A 182 9.49 -27.25 -1.64
CA ARG A 182 9.74 -28.67 -1.92
C ARG A 182 8.46 -29.44 -2.23
N ALA A 183 7.31 -28.95 -1.78
CA ALA A 183 6.02 -29.58 -2.00
C ALA A 183 5.42 -29.26 -3.38
N GLY A 184 5.87 -28.21 -4.06
CA GLY A 184 5.30 -27.78 -5.34
C GLY A 184 5.89 -26.48 -5.87
N PRO A 185 5.31 -25.90 -6.94
CA PRO A 185 5.72 -24.60 -7.44
C PRO A 185 5.27 -23.45 -6.54
N VAL A 186 6.10 -22.41 -6.43
CA VAL A 186 5.73 -21.14 -5.80
C VAL A 186 4.92 -20.28 -6.79
N LEU A 187 4.01 -19.45 -6.28
CA LEU A 187 3.35 -18.41 -7.08
C LEU A 187 4.16 -17.11 -6.95
N PHE A 188 4.51 -16.52 -8.08
CA PHE A 188 5.21 -15.25 -8.17
C PHE A 188 4.59 -14.44 -9.30
N LYS A 189 4.06 -13.25 -8.97
CA LYS A 189 3.51 -12.32 -9.96
C LYS A 189 2.45 -12.96 -10.89
N GLY A 190 1.55 -13.73 -10.28
CA GLY A 190 0.46 -14.44 -10.98
C GLY A 190 0.83 -15.77 -11.63
N GLU A 191 2.11 -16.14 -11.69
CA GLU A 191 2.58 -17.35 -12.36
C GLU A 191 3.18 -18.38 -11.38
N ARG A 192 2.91 -19.67 -11.63
CA ARG A 192 3.48 -20.77 -10.84
C ARG A 192 4.77 -21.28 -11.47
N ALA A 193 5.85 -21.32 -10.70
CA ALA A 193 7.13 -21.86 -11.13
C ALA A 193 7.78 -22.71 -10.04
N PRO A 194 8.54 -23.77 -10.39
CA PRO A 194 9.20 -24.65 -9.41
C PRO A 194 10.25 -23.92 -8.56
N LYS A 195 10.78 -22.82 -9.08
CA LYS A 195 11.67 -21.88 -8.40
C LYS A 195 11.62 -20.55 -9.13
N VAL A 196 11.81 -19.45 -8.40
CA VAL A 196 11.97 -18.11 -8.97
C VAL A 196 13.14 -17.40 -8.33
N THR A 197 13.88 -16.61 -9.10
CA THR A 197 14.97 -15.77 -8.61
C THR A 197 14.72 -14.35 -9.07
N ALA A 198 14.81 -13.39 -8.15
CA ALA A 198 14.66 -11.98 -8.48
C ALA A 198 15.53 -11.11 -7.56
N VAL A 199 15.88 -9.95 -8.08
CA VAL A 199 16.49 -8.85 -7.33
C VAL A 199 15.41 -7.80 -7.15
N ASP A 200 15.28 -7.28 -5.93
CA ASP A 200 14.36 -6.17 -5.64
C ASP A 200 12.91 -6.44 -6.08
N ALA A 201 12.40 -7.63 -5.81
CA ALA A 201 11.10 -8.04 -6.32
C ALA A 201 9.91 -7.25 -5.74
N GLN A 202 10.08 -6.65 -4.55
CA GLN A 202 9.07 -5.88 -3.80
C GLN A 202 7.63 -6.42 -3.96
N THR A 203 7.42 -7.70 -3.66
CA THR A 203 6.10 -8.37 -3.78
C THR A 203 6.00 -9.54 -2.80
N TYR A 204 4.85 -10.23 -2.75
CA TYR A 204 4.73 -11.50 -2.01
C TYR A 204 5.00 -12.70 -2.91
N VAL A 205 5.75 -13.67 -2.37
CA VAL A 205 5.96 -14.99 -3.00
C VAL A 205 5.16 -16.03 -2.22
N LEU A 206 4.22 -16.71 -2.89
CA LEU A 206 3.33 -17.69 -2.26
C LEU A 206 3.92 -19.11 -2.31
N PHE A 207 3.90 -19.80 -1.19
CA PHE A 207 4.30 -21.18 -1.00
C PHE A 207 3.09 -22.02 -0.58
N GLY A 208 2.97 -23.23 -1.12
CA GLY A 208 1.81 -24.08 -0.96
C GLY A 208 0.86 -24.07 -2.16
N ASP A 209 -0.22 -24.84 -2.01
CA ASP A 209 -1.17 -25.16 -3.09
C ASP A 209 -2.48 -24.37 -2.95
N ALA A 210 -2.40 -23.10 -2.52
CA ALA A 210 -3.59 -22.25 -2.47
C ALA A 210 -4.28 -22.21 -3.83
N THR A 211 -5.60 -22.35 -3.80
CA THR A 211 -6.41 -22.32 -5.00
C THR A 211 -6.34 -20.92 -5.61
N THR A 212 -5.81 -20.83 -6.83
CA THR A 212 -5.84 -19.60 -7.62
C THR A 212 -7.05 -19.63 -8.54
N ARG A 213 -7.81 -18.54 -8.61
CA ARG A 213 -8.75 -18.32 -9.71
C ARG A 213 -8.11 -17.32 -10.67
N GLN A 214 -7.74 -17.80 -11.85
CA GLN A 214 -7.31 -16.96 -12.95
C GLN A 214 -8.53 -16.68 -13.84
N GLY A 215 -8.88 -15.40 -14.00
CA GLY A 215 -10.02 -14.98 -14.81
C GLY A 215 -9.94 -13.48 -15.09
N ASP A 216 -10.35 -13.08 -16.29
CA ASP A 216 -10.47 -11.67 -16.69
C ASP A 216 -9.22 -10.80 -16.44
N GLY A 217 -8.04 -11.42 -16.58
CA GLY A 217 -6.75 -10.74 -16.43
C GLY A 217 -6.27 -10.54 -15.00
N VAL A 218 -6.92 -11.14 -14.01
CA VAL A 218 -6.53 -11.07 -12.58
C VAL A 218 -6.30 -12.48 -12.03
N THR A 219 -5.27 -12.64 -11.21
CA THR A 219 -5.09 -13.83 -10.37
C THR A 219 -5.62 -13.54 -8.97
N THR A 220 -6.55 -14.34 -8.46
CA THR A 220 -7.03 -14.21 -7.07
C THR A 220 -6.57 -15.39 -6.23
N VAL A 221 -6.10 -15.09 -5.02
CA VAL A 221 -5.71 -16.04 -3.97
C VAL A 221 -6.52 -15.66 -2.74
N ILE A 222 -7.50 -16.46 -2.37
CA ILE A 222 -8.39 -16.18 -1.24
C ILE A 222 -8.27 -17.29 -0.23
N ASP A 223 -8.09 -16.91 1.03
CA ASP A 223 -8.04 -17.84 2.14
C ASP A 223 -9.29 -18.73 2.21
N PRO A 224 -9.16 -20.06 2.15
CA PRO A 224 -10.31 -20.96 2.20
C PRO A 224 -11.06 -20.92 3.53
N GLY A 225 -10.45 -20.37 4.58
CA GLY A 225 -11.05 -20.15 5.89
C GLY A 225 -11.84 -18.84 5.98
N LEU A 226 -11.72 -17.95 5.00
CA LEU A 226 -12.52 -16.73 4.93
C LEU A 226 -14.00 -17.08 4.76
N PRO A 227 -14.93 -16.33 5.40
CA PRO A 227 -16.36 -16.52 5.19
C PRO A 227 -16.72 -16.53 3.70
N ARG A 228 -17.46 -17.57 3.26
CA ARG A 228 -17.73 -17.81 1.83
C ARG A 228 -18.39 -16.62 1.14
N TRP A 229 -19.30 -15.93 1.84
CA TRP A 229 -19.97 -14.75 1.30
C TRP A 229 -18.96 -13.66 0.89
N LEU A 230 -17.95 -13.42 1.73
CA LEU A 230 -16.95 -12.39 1.48
C LEU A 230 -15.96 -12.87 0.41
N GLY A 231 -15.48 -14.11 0.51
CA GLY A 231 -14.57 -14.68 -0.50
C GLY A 231 -15.16 -14.69 -1.91
N ASP A 232 -16.44 -15.06 -2.04
CA ASP A 232 -17.12 -15.06 -3.34
C ASP A 232 -17.37 -13.64 -3.86
N GLU A 233 -17.71 -12.68 -2.99
CA GLU A 233 -17.87 -11.28 -3.38
C GLU A 233 -16.55 -10.65 -3.85
N LEU A 234 -15.46 -10.81 -3.10
CA LEU A 234 -14.16 -10.25 -3.50
C LEU A 234 -13.66 -10.88 -4.81
N ALA A 235 -13.81 -12.20 -4.97
CA ALA A 235 -13.47 -12.88 -6.22
C ALA A 235 -14.29 -12.39 -7.42
N GLY A 236 -15.55 -12.00 -7.21
CA GLY A 236 -16.42 -11.50 -8.27
C GLY A 236 -16.30 -10.00 -8.54
N PHE A 237 -15.95 -9.19 -7.54
CA PHE A 237 -15.85 -7.73 -7.68
C PHE A 237 -14.55 -7.31 -8.37
N THR A 238 -13.40 -7.86 -7.98
CA THR A 238 -12.09 -7.47 -8.52
C THR A 238 -11.99 -7.53 -10.05
N PRO A 239 -12.36 -8.63 -10.74
CA PRO A 239 -12.30 -8.65 -12.20
C PRO A 239 -13.23 -7.60 -12.85
N ARG A 240 -14.40 -7.30 -12.23
CA ARG A 240 -15.32 -6.28 -12.76
C ARG A 240 -14.74 -4.88 -12.69
N VAL A 241 -14.10 -4.51 -11.57
CA VAL A 241 -13.46 -3.19 -11.45
C VAL A 241 -12.23 -3.05 -12.33
N MET A 242 -11.42 -4.11 -12.46
CA MET A 242 -10.30 -4.13 -13.40
C MET A 242 -10.76 -4.02 -14.86
N ALA A 243 -11.85 -4.70 -15.22
CA ALA A 243 -12.45 -4.60 -16.55
C ALA A 243 -12.98 -3.19 -16.83
N TYR A 244 -13.61 -2.54 -15.85
CA TYR A 244 -14.08 -1.16 -15.97
C TYR A 244 -12.92 -0.18 -16.18
N TYR A 245 -11.84 -0.26 -15.39
CA TYR A 245 -10.65 0.56 -15.62
C TYR A 245 -9.99 0.28 -16.97
N THR A 246 -9.92 -0.99 -17.37
CA THR A 246 -9.40 -1.37 -18.69
C THR A 246 -10.23 -0.78 -19.83
N GLN A 247 -11.56 -0.77 -19.67
CA GLN A 247 -12.45 -0.17 -20.66
C GLN A 247 -12.26 1.35 -20.76
N ARG A 248 -12.01 2.03 -19.63
CA ARG A 248 -11.86 3.49 -19.58
C ARG A 248 -10.47 3.99 -19.97
N LEU A 249 -9.42 3.24 -19.64
CA LEU A 249 -8.02 3.69 -19.72
C LEU A 249 -7.13 2.79 -20.60
N GLY A 250 -7.69 1.73 -21.19
CA GLY A 250 -6.90 0.71 -21.89
C GLY A 250 -6.22 -0.25 -20.91
N ARG A 251 -5.41 -1.17 -21.44
CA ARG A 251 -4.77 -2.21 -20.61
C ARG A 251 -3.72 -1.58 -19.68
N ALA A 252 -3.75 -1.95 -18.39
CA ALA A 252 -2.67 -1.60 -17.46
C ALA A 252 -1.32 -2.11 -17.98
N GLN A 253 -0.26 -1.34 -17.75
CA GLN A 253 1.09 -1.75 -18.10
C GLN A 253 1.62 -2.77 -17.08
N GLY A 254 2.58 -3.60 -17.50
CA GLY A 254 3.21 -4.57 -16.61
C GLY A 254 2.49 -5.91 -16.50
N GLU A 255 2.76 -6.60 -15.39
CA GLU A 255 2.32 -7.96 -15.11
C GLU A 255 0.84 -8.02 -14.69
N ALA A 256 0.24 -9.20 -14.82
CA ALA A 256 -1.15 -9.40 -14.42
C ALA A 256 -1.31 -9.14 -12.91
N PRO A 257 -2.28 -8.29 -12.52
CA PRO A 257 -2.56 -8.01 -11.12
C PRO A 257 -2.93 -9.29 -10.36
N THR A 258 -2.49 -9.37 -9.11
CA THR A 258 -2.89 -10.40 -8.17
C THR A 258 -3.70 -9.78 -7.03
N LEU A 259 -4.79 -10.41 -6.62
CA LEU A 259 -5.43 -10.16 -5.33
C LEU A 259 -5.06 -11.29 -4.38
N MET A 260 -4.59 -10.95 -3.19
CA MET A 260 -4.28 -11.90 -2.14
C MET A 260 -5.03 -11.53 -0.86
N VAL A 261 -5.89 -12.43 -0.39
CA VAL A 261 -6.75 -12.20 0.78
C VAL A 261 -6.45 -13.26 1.83
N SER A 262 -5.94 -12.85 2.99
CA SER A 262 -5.71 -13.73 4.16
C SER A 262 -6.80 -13.58 5.22
N TRP A 263 -7.00 -14.63 6.02
CA TRP A 263 -7.94 -14.66 7.13
C TRP A 263 -7.24 -15.05 8.44
N THR A 264 -7.15 -14.10 9.37
CA THR A 264 -6.48 -14.32 10.66
C THR A 264 -7.35 -15.13 11.64
N GLY A 265 -8.68 -15.05 11.51
CA GLY A 265 -9.62 -15.83 12.31
C GLY A 265 -10.67 -14.98 13.05
N PRO A 266 -11.65 -15.63 13.71
CA PRO A 266 -12.76 -14.97 14.36
C PRO A 266 -12.39 -14.44 15.75
N THR A 267 -11.48 -13.47 15.81
CA THR A 267 -11.14 -12.78 17.07
C THR A 267 -12.38 -12.10 17.65
N LYS A 268 -12.67 -12.38 18.92
CA LYS A 268 -13.89 -11.94 19.59
C LYS A 268 -14.02 -10.43 19.61
N ALA A 269 -15.22 -9.95 19.31
CA ALA A 269 -15.57 -8.52 19.32
C ALA A 269 -14.68 -7.62 18.42
N LEU A 270 -13.96 -8.21 17.46
CA LEU A 270 -13.16 -7.51 16.47
C LEU A 270 -13.88 -7.52 15.12
N SER A 271 -13.72 -6.44 14.37
CA SER A 271 -14.02 -6.34 12.95
C SER A 271 -12.89 -5.56 12.31
N SER A 272 -11.93 -6.26 11.74
CA SER A 272 -10.71 -5.68 11.18
C SER A 272 -10.57 -6.05 9.72
N MET A 273 -10.19 -5.06 8.92
CA MET A 273 -9.73 -5.21 7.56
C MET A 273 -8.47 -4.36 7.45
N GLY A 274 -7.35 -5.01 7.18
CA GLY A 274 -6.12 -4.38 6.73
C GLY A 274 -5.92 -4.64 5.24
N GLY A 275 -5.10 -3.82 4.60
CA GLY A 275 -4.71 -4.06 3.23
C GLY A 275 -3.54 -3.19 2.83
N SER A 276 -2.90 -3.57 1.74
CA SER A 276 -1.80 -2.84 1.13
C SER A 276 -1.69 -3.16 -0.34
N VAL A 277 -1.14 -2.23 -1.13
CA VAL A 277 -0.76 -2.47 -2.54
C VAL A 277 0.75 -2.58 -2.69
N LEU A 278 1.16 -3.48 -3.57
CA LEU A 278 2.51 -3.68 -4.08
C LEU A 278 2.44 -3.67 -5.61
N PRO A 279 3.54 -3.46 -6.34
CA PRO A 279 3.54 -3.56 -7.80
C PRO A 279 2.90 -4.88 -8.27
N GLY A 280 1.74 -4.77 -8.94
CA GLY A 280 0.98 -5.92 -9.44
C GLY A 280 0.28 -6.78 -8.38
N LEU A 281 0.12 -6.31 -7.14
CA LEU A 281 -0.48 -7.09 -6.06
C LEU A 281 -1.30 -6.21 -5.11
N ILE A 282 -2.57 -6.55 -4.95
CA ILE A 282 -3.44 -6.06 -3.87
C ILE A 282 -3.44 -7.12 -2.78
N SER A 283 -3.06 -6.75 -1.56
CA SER A 283 -3.11 -7.62 -0.39
C SER A 283 -4.17 -7.13 0.60
N MET A 284 -4.95 -8.06 1.15
CA MET A 284 -5.95 -7.79 2.17
C MET A 284 -5.84 -8.82 3.28
N ASN A 285 -6.01 -8.39 4.52
CA ASN A 285 -6.12 -9.27 5.67
C ASN A 285 -7.41 -8.97 6.43
N PHE A 286 -8.20 -10.00 6.70
CA PHE A 286 -9.41 -9.90 7.50
C PHE A 286 -9.20 -10.57 8.86
N GLU A 287 -9.82 -10.00 9.90
CA GLU A 287 -9.85 -10.60 11.24
C GLU A 287 -11.14 -10.22 11.98
N GLY A 288 -11.68 -11.15 12.76
CA GLY A 288 -12.66 -10.87 13.79
C GLY A 288 -14.07 -11.38 13.52
N GLU A 289 -14.84 -11.65 14.57
CA GLU A 289 -16.23 -12.15 14.46
C GLU A 289 -17.14 -11.23 13.63
N GLY A 290 -16.84 -9.93 13.53
CA GLY A 290 -17.64 -8.95 12.81
C GLY A 290 -17.66 -9.11 11.28
N VAL A 291 -16.83 -9.98 10.69
CA VAL A 291 -16.85 -10.27 9.25
C VAL A 291 -17.42 -11.66 8.92
N LEU A 292 -17.89 -12.41 9.92
CA LEU A 292 -18.44 -13.75 9.72
C LEU A 292 -19.76 -13.74 8.97
N ASP A 293 -20.61 -12.76 9.24
CA ASP A 293 -21.91 -12.58 8.61
C ASP A 293 -21.86 -11.43 7.59
N PRO A 294 -22.70 -11.46 6.53
CA PRO A 294 -22.76 -10.39 5.55
C PRO A 294 -23.04 -9.03 6.20
N ASP A 295 -22.14 -8.08 5.96
CA ASP A 295 -22.26 -6.70 6.42
C ASP A 295 -22.05 -5.74 5.24
N ALA A 296 -23.08 -4.92 4.96
CA ALA A 296 -23.05 -4.01 3.82
C ALA A 296 -21.95 -2.95 3.94
N GLN A 297 -21.64 -2.52 5.16
CA GLN A 297 -20.58 -1.53 5.37
C GLN A 297 -19.19 -2.13 5.17
N ALA A 298 -18.94 -3.35 5.65
CA ALA A 298 -17.69 -4.08 5.41
C ALA A 298 -17.51 -4.36 3.91
N LEU A 299 -18.58 -4.76 3.22
CA LEU A 299 -18.54 -4.99 1.77
C LEU A 299 -18.26 -3.70 1.00
N ALA A 300 -18.95 -2.60 1.30
CA ALA A 300 -18.70 -1.30 0.66
C ALA A 300 -17.26 -0.83 0.88
N ARG A 301 -16.72 -1.02 2.09
CA ARG A 301 -15.31 -0.71 2.42
C ARG A 301 -14.34 -1.58 1.62
N ALA A 302 -14.59 -2.89 1.52
CA ALA A 302 -13.73 -3.80 0.77
C ALA A 302 -13.76 -3.50 -0.74
N HIS A 303 -14.94 -3.19 -1.29
CA HIS A 303 -15.07 -2.76 -2.69
C HIS A 303 -14.36 -1.44 -2.96
N TRP A 304 -14.53 -0.45 -2.09
CA TRP A 304 -13.83 0.82 -2.23
C TRP A 304 -12.32 0.61 -2.17
N PHE A 305 -11.82 -0.18 -1.22
CA PHE A 305 -10.40 -0.53 -1.10
C PHE A 305 -9.86 -1.19 -2.38
N ILE A 306 -10.52 -2.24 -2.88
CA ILE A 306 -10.10 -2.89 -4.13
C ILE A 306 -10.14 -1.90 -5.29
N GLY A 307 -11.17 -1.05 -5.36
CA GLY A 307 -11.29 -0.02 -6.39
C GLY A 307 -10.14 1.00 -6.35
N HIS A 308 -9.76 1.45 -5.15
CA HIS A 308 -8.63 2.35 -4.90
C HIS A 308 -7.31 1.70 -5.33
N GLU A 309 -6.99 0.54 -4.76
CA GLU A 309 -5.71 -0.10 -5.03
C GLU A 309 -5.57 -0.54 -6.50
N ALA A 310 -6.68 -0.93 -7.14
CA ALA A 310 -6.69 -1.23 -8.57
C ALA A 310 -6.42 0.02 -9.44
N ALA A 311 -6.83 1.22 -9.00
CA ALA A 311 -6.59 2.46 -9.74
C ALA A 311 -5.09 2.75 -9.88
N HIS A 312 -4.28 2.35 -8.88
CA HIS A 312 -2.83 2.52 -8.90
C HIS A 312 -2.09 1.71 -9.98
N PHE A 313 -2.76 0.78 -10.68
CA PHE A 313 -2.20 0.15 -11.86
C PHE A 313 -2.18 1.07 -13.10
N TRP A 314 -3.01 2.12 -13.13
CA TRP A 314 -3.02 3.15 -14.18
C TRP A 314 -2.48 4.50 -13.70
N LEU A 315 -2.78 4.86 -12.46
CA LEU A 315 -2.37 6.11 -11.83
C LEU A 315 -1.58 5.81 -10.54
N GLY A 316 -0.33 5.42 -10.72
CA GLY A 316 0.55 4.97 -9.64
C GLY A 316 1.60 3.98 -10.15
N SER A 317 1.83 2.94 -9.35
CA SER A 317 2.95 2.00 -9.44
C SER A 317 3.30 1.43 -10.83
N GLN A 318 2.30 1.17 -11.69
CA GLN A 318 2.52 0.57 -13.02
C GLN A 318 2.23 1.53 -14.18
N GLY A 319 1.63 2.69 -13.92
CA GLY A 319 1.25 3.65 -14.94
C GLY A 319 1.90 4.99 -14.70
N LEU A 320 1.08 6.03 -14.56
CA LEU A 320 1.53 7.40 -14.28
C LEU A 320 1.93 7.56 -12.81
N ARG A 321 3.23 7.69 -12.53
CA ARG A 321 3.78 7.89 -11.18
C ARG A 321 3.97 9.38 -10.91
N TYR A 322 3.79 9.83 -9.66
CA TYR A 322 4.20 11.19 -9.29
C TYR A 322 5.73 11.35 -9.36
N GLN A 323 6.22 12.57 -9.54
CA GLN A 323 7.66 12.85 -9.61
C GLN A 323 8.32 12.81 -8.22
N TYR A 324 7.63 13.29 -7.19
CA TYR A 324 8.15 13.36 -5.82
C TYR A 324 7.11 12.94 -4.78
N ALA A 325 7.53 12.40 -3.63
CA ALA A 325 6.62 11.97 -2.56
C ALA A 325 5.64 13.08 -2.09
N ARG A 326 6.09 14.34 -2.09
CA ARG A 326 5.24 15.51 -1.79
C ARG A 326 4.09 15.74 -2.78
N GLU A 327 4.11 15.04 -3.92
CA GLU A 327 3.13 15.07 -5.00
C GLU A 327 2.24 13.81 -5.01
N ALA A 328 2.29 12.98 -3.96
CA ALA A 328 1.44 11.80 -3.80
C ALA A 328 -0.06 12.12 -3.92
N TRP A 329 -0.48 13.36 -3.71
CA TRP A 329 -1.86 13.81 -3.93
C TRP A 329 -2.36 13.54 -5.36
N ILE A 330 -1.46 13.48 -6.36
CA ILE A 330 -1.83 13.18 -7.76
C ILE A 330 -2.38 11.75 -7.85
N THR A 331 -1.67 10.78 -7.26
CA THR A 331 -2.03 9.37 -7.37
C THR A 331 -3.01 8.92 -6.31
N GLU A 332 -2.82 9.33 -5.05
CA GLU A 332 -3.68 8.90 -3.93
C GLU A 332 -5.09 9.49 -4.05
N GLY A 333 -5.19 10.81 -4.19
CA GLY A 333 -6.50 11.45 -4.38
C GLY A 333 -7.14 11.16 -5.74
N GLY A 334 -6.32 10.90 -6.76
CA GLY A 334 -6.81 10.43 -8.05
C GLY A 334 -7.39 9.01 -7.96
N ALA A 335 -6.76 8.12 -7.21
CA ALA A 335 -7.26 6.76 -6.94
C ALA A 335 -8.57 6.78 -6.15
N ASP A 336 -8.70 7.63 -5.12
CA ASP A 336 -9.96 7.84 -4.39
C ASP A 336 -11.10 8.20 -5.35
N LEU A 337 -10.85 9.17 -6.25
CA LEU A 337 -11.86 9.64 -7.20
C LEU A 337 -12.20 8.55 -8.24
N MET A 338 -11.20 7.82 -8.75
CA MET A 338 -11.41 6.70 -9.66
C MET A 338 -12.25 5.60 -9.00
N ALA A 339 -11.94 5.24 -7.75
CA ALA A 339 -12.68 4.23 -6.99
C ALA A 339 -14.14 4.64 -6.80
N VAL A 340 -14.38 5.86 -6.30
CA VAL A 340 -15.74 6.38 -6.10
C VAL A 340 -16.54 6.37 -7.41
N ARG A 341 -15.94 6.80 -8.52
CA ARG A 341 -16.61 6.81 -9.84
C ARG A 341 -16.87 5.41 -10.38
N ALA A 342 -15.94 4.47 -10.20
CA ALA A 342 -16.12 3.08 -10.61
C ALA A 342 -17.22 2.39 -9.80
N LEU A 343 -17.22 2.56 -8.48
CA LEU A 343 -18.26 2.02 -7.61
C LEU A 343 -19.63 2.58 -7.99
N LYS A 344 -19.73 3.90 -8.24
CA LYS A 344 -20.98 4.51 -8.71
C LYS A 344 -21.48 3.97 -10.04
N ALA A 345 -20.56 3.69 -10.97
CA ALA A 345 -20.90 3.13 -12.27
C ALA A 345 -21.41 1.68 -12.17
N MET A 346 -20.89 0.89 -11.24
CA MET A 346 -21.26 -0.51 -11.02
C MET A 346 -22.48 -0.69 -10.12
N ASP A 347 -22.62 0.20 -9.14
CA ASP A 347 -23.75 0.26 -8.22
C ASP A 347 -24.33 1.68 -8.21
N PRO A 348 -25.43 1.90 -8.95
CA PRO A 348 -26.12 3.20 -8.97
C PRO A 348 -26.61 3.66 -7.59
N ALA A 349 -26.80 2.75 -6.62
CA ALA A 349 -27.22 3.07 -5.26
C ALA A 349 -26.05 3.54 -4.37
N TYR A 350 -24.80 3.38 -4.80
CA TYR A 350 -23.64 3.87 -4.08
C TYR A 350 -23.72 5.39 -3.88
N ASP A 351 -23.52 5.83 -2.64
CA ASP A 351 -23.56 7.25 -2.25
C ASP A 351 -22.20 7.90 -2.49
N ASP A 352 -21.87 8.08 -3.76
CA ASP A 352 -20.64 8.75 -4.21
C ASP A 352 -20.52 10.17 -3.67
N ARG A 353 -21.65 10.87 -3.50
CA ARG A 353 -21.67 12.21 -2.92
C ARG A 353 -21.22 12.20 -1.46
N ALA A 354 -21.73 11.29 -0.64
CA ALA A 354 -21.33 11.21 0.76
C ALA A 354 -19.86 10.88 0.93
N GLU A 355 -19.26 10.12 0.01
CA GLU A 355 -17.81 9.90 0.02
C GLU A 355 -17.03 11.14 -0.36
N LEU A 356 -17.33 11.74 -1.52
CA LEU A 356 -16.63 12.94 -1.98
C LEU A 356 -16.81 14.12 -1.03
N GLN A 357 -17.94 14.17 -0.30
CA GLN A 357 -18.14 15.16 0.74
C GLN A 357 -17.16 15.00 1.89
N ARG A 358 -16.81 13.76 2.29
CA ARG A 358 -15.78 13.52 3.31
C ARG A 358 -14.41 13.97 2.83
N GLU A 359 -14.07 13.73 1.55
CA GLU A 359 -12.84 14.25 0.95
C GLU A 359 -12.78 15.79 1.01
N VAL A 360 -13.89 16.47 0.72
CA VAL A 360 -13.99 17.93 0.83
C VAL A 360 -13.80 18.40 2.28
N ASP A 361 -14.51 17.80 3.23
CA ASP A 361 -14.45 18.20 4.64
C ASP A 361 -13.05 17.93 5.25
N ASP A 362 -12.42 16.81 4.89
CA ASP A 362 -11.08 16.46 5.33
C ASP A 362 -10.04 17.39 4.70
N CYS A 363 -10.12 17.70 3.41
CA CYS A 363 -9.20 18.65 2.80
C CYS A 363 -9.32 20.04 3.44
N VAL A 364 -10.55 20.49 3.73
CA VAL A 364 -10.77 21.75 4.45
C VAL A 364 -10.08 21.77 5.80
N THR A 365 -10.17 20.66 6.54
CA THR A 365 -9.59 20.54 7.87
C THR A 365 -8.07 20.44 7.82
N LEU A 366 -7.54 19.63 6.90
CA LEU A 366 -6.12 19.26 6.86
C LEU A 366 -5.24 20.28 6.14
N ALA A 367 -5.81 21.13 5.27
CA ALA A 367 -5.10 22.22 4.59
C ALA A 367 -5.17 23.58 5.33
N ALA A 368 -5.88 23.66 6.47
CA ALA A 368 -6.05 24.90 7.22
C ALA A 368 -4.74 25.37 7.85
N GLY A 369 -4.14 26.40 7.26
CA GLY A 369 -2.85 26.97 7.66
C GLY A 369 -1.65 26.03 7.49
N LYS A 370 -1.82 24.92 6.75
CA LYS A 370 -0.80 23.89 6.56
C LYS A 370 -0.60 23.62 5.06
N PRO A 371 0.62 23.74 4.51
CA PRO A 371 0.93 23.35 3.14
C PRO A 371 0.60 21.87 2.90
N VAL A 372 -0.11 21.52 1.84
CA VAL A 372 -0.39 20.10 1.55
C VAL A 372 0.90 19.36 1.16
N ALA A 373 1.86 20.01 0.51
CA ALA A 373 3.11 19.38 0.08
C ALA A 373 3.93 18.78 1.24
N SER A 374 3.84 19.35 2.45
CA SER A 374 4.53 18.84 3.66
C SER A 374 3.68 17.89 4.51
N ALA A 375 2.64 17.26 3.95
CA ALA A 375 1.73 16.39 4.71
C ALA A 375 2.40 15.12 5.22
N GLY A 376 3.26 14.51 4.40
CA GLY A 376 4.05 13.35 4.81
C GLY A 376 4.94 13.65 6.01
N ASP A 377 5.66 14.78 5.98
CA ASP A 377 6.62 15.18 7.03
C ASP A 377 5.99 15.31 8.42
N ARG A 378 4.70 15.63 8.47
CA ARG A 378 3.94 15.81 9.71
C ARG A 378 3.04 14.62 10.06
N GLY A 379 3.10 13.54 9.30
CA GLY A 379 2.25 12.35 9.47
C GLY A 379 0.79 12.53 9.08
N ASP A 380 0.42 13.63 8.40
CA ASP A 380 -0.94 13.95 7.98
C ASP A 380 -1.23 13.42 6.56
N ASN A 381 -0.82 12.19 6.22
CA ASN A 381 -0.91 11.63 4.86
C ASN A 381 -2.31 11.73 4.24
N ARG A 382 -3.37 11.65 5.06
CA ARG A 382 -4.77 11.85 4.67
C ARG A 382 -5.00 13.14 3.86
N ALA A 383 -4.17 14.17 4.03
CA ALA A 383 -4.26 15.40 3.26
C ALA A 383 -3.96 15.19 1.76
N TYR A 384 -3.07 14.26 1.40
CA TYR A 384 -2.79 13.94 0.00
C TYR A 384 -4.01 13.30 -0.68
N TYR A 385 -4.66 12.36 -0.01
CA TYR A 385 -5.91 11.73 -0.44
C TYR A 385 -7.02 12.78 -0.61
N ALA A 386 -7.36 13.46 0.49
CA ALA A 386 -8.48 14.39 0.55
C ALA A 386 -8.35 15.57 -0.41
N CYS A 387 -7.21 16.27 -0.37
CA CYS A 387 -7.02 17.41 -1.25
C CYS A 387 -6.77 16.99 -2.70
N GLY A 388 -6.11 15.85 -2.93
CA GLY A 388 -5.96 15.27 -4.25
C GLY A 388 -7.30 14.95 -4.91
N ALA A 389 -8.23 14.32 -4.19
CA ALA A 389 -9.57 14.02 -4.69
C ALA A 389 -10.37 15.30 -4.98
N VAL A 390 -10.27 16.33 -4.12
CA VAL A 390 -10.87 17.64 -4.36
C VAL A 390 -10.31 18.29 -5.63
N TRP A 391 -9.01 18.26 -5.85
CA TRP A 391 -8.40 18.79 -7.07
C TRP A 391 -8.73 17.94 -8.30
N GLY A 392 -8.88 16.63 -8.12
CA GLY A 392 -9.46 15.71 -9.10
C GLY A 392 -10.86 16.13 -9.55
N LEU A 393 -11.75 16.49 -8.61
CA LEU A 393 -13.07 17.05 -8.94
C LEU A 393 -12.97 18.37 -9.70
N VAL A 394 -11.99 19.22 -9.36
CA VAL A 394 -11.77 20.50 -10.04
C VAL A 394 -11.39 20.27 -11.51
N ILE A 395 -10.43 19.40 -11.80
CA ILE A 395 -10.03 19.10 -13.18
C ILE A 395 -11.10 18.29 -13.93
N GLU A 396 -11.83 17.39 -13.28
CA GLU A 396 -13.01 16.72 -13.84
C GLU A 396 -14.08 17.74 -14.26
N GLY A 397 -14.35 18.75 -13.41
CA GLY A 397 -15.29 19.82 -13.74
C GLY A 397 -14.84 20.62 -14.97
N ALA A 398 -13.55 20.95 -15.05
CA ALA A 398 -12.99 21.63 -16.21
C ALA A 398 -13.11 20.79 -17.49
N GLU A 399 -12.79 19.50 -17.43
CA GLU A 399 -12.94 18.55 -18.54
C GLU A 399 -14.40 18.43 -19.00
N ARG A 400 -15.32 18.25 -18.05
CA ARG A 400 -16.76 18.18 -18.35
C ARG A 400 -17.27 19.43 -19.06
N ARG A 401 -16.76 20.62 -18.69
CA ARG A 401 -17.13 21.87 -19.36
C ARG A 401 -16.48 22.04 -20.74
N ALA A 402 -15.27 21.52 -20.94
CA ALA A 402 -14.52 21.67 -22.17
C ALA A 402 -14.98 20.68 -23.26
N GLY A 403 -15.17 19.41 -22.89
CA GLY A 403 -15.43 18.30 -23.83
C GLY A 403 -16.56 17.35 -23.41
N GLY A 404 -17.12 17.50 -22.21
CA GLY A 404 -18.16 16.61 -21.68
C GLY A 404 -17.63 15.31 -21.05
N GLY A 405 -16.31 15.19 -20.88
CA GLY A 405 -15.66 14.03 -20.26
C GLY A 405 -15.75 14.00 -18.74
N ASP A 406 -15.07 13.00 -18.17
CA ASP A 406 -14.90 12.79 -16.74
C ASP A 406 -13.42 12.62 -16.33
N PHE A 407 -13.16 12.29 -15.07
CA PHE A 407 -11.80 12.15 -14.57
C PHE A 407 -11.00 11.03 -15.26
N PHE A 408 -11.65 9.97 -15.77
CA PHE A 408 -10.94 8.95 -16.53
C PHE A 408 -10.44 9.49 -17.87
N ASP A 409 -11.19 10.40 -18.49
CA ASP A 409 -10.76 11.04 -19.74
C ASP A 409 -9.53 11.95 -19.50
N VAL A 410 -9.48 12.62 -18.34
CA VAL A 410 -8.29 13.37 -17.89
C VAL A 410 -7.08 12.45 -17.71
N VAL A 411 -7.25 11.30 -17.04
CA VAL A 411 -6.15 10.33 -16.85
C VAL A 411 -5.70 9.74 -18.20
N ALA A 412 -6.64 9.41 -19.08
CA ALA A 412 -6.34 8.90 -20.42
C ALA A 412 -5.62 9.93 -21.30
N ASP A 413 -5.90 11.23 -21.11
CA ASP A 413 -5.15 12.31 -21.76
C ASP A 413 -3.71 12.36 -21.27
N PHE A 414 -3.47 12.29 -19.95
CA PHE A 414 -2.11 12.22 -19.40
C PHE A 414 -1.34 10.99 -19.90
N GLN A 415 -2.01 9.83 -20.05
CA GLN A 415 -1.36 8.62 -20.59
C GLN A 415 -0.97 8.77 -22.06
N ARG A 416 -1.70 9.58 -22.83
CA ARG A 416 -1.43 9.81 -24.26
C ARG A 416 -0.44 10.94 -24.52
N SER A 417 -0.31 11.89 -23.60
CA SER A 417 0.53 13.07 -23.78
C SER A 417 2.01 12.75 -23.52
N ASP A 418 2.71 12.09 -24.46
CA ASP A 418 4.18 11.92 -24.54
C ASP A 418 4.92 11.67 -23.19
N ASN A 419 4.23 11.06 -22.22
CA ASN A 419 4.75 10.73 -20.88
C ASN A 419 5.54 9.41 -20.97
N ASP A 420 6.53 9.38 -21.87
CA ASP A 420 7.35 8.21 -22.16
C ASP A 420 8.14 7.72 -20.94
N ASP A 421 8.37 8.59 -19.96
CA ASP A 421 9.03 8.25 -18.69
C ASP A 421 8.07 7.68 -17.63
N GLY A 422 6.76 7.68 -17.90
CA GLY A 422 5.72 7.23 -16.97
C GLY A 422 5.62 8.09 -15.71
N VAL A 423 6.07 9.35 -15.76
CA VAL A 423 5.99 10.31 -14.65
C VAL A 423 4.97 11.39 -14.99
N LEU A 424 4.11 11.71 -14.03
CA LEU A 424 3.19 12.83 -14.06
C LEU A 424 3.61 13.83 -12.98
N SER A 425 4.26 14.90 -13.41
CA SER A 425 4.70 15.99 -12.55
C SER A 425 3.54 16.90 -12.14
N ARG A 426 3.74 17.62 -11.03
CA ARG A 426 2.84 18.71 -10.63
C ARG A 426 2.64 19.74 -11.75
N ASP A 427 3.68 20.11 -12.48
CA ASP A 427 3.61 21.13 -13.53
C ASP A 427 2.76 20.67 -14.71
N GLU A 428 2.87 19.40 -15.10
CA GLU A 428 2.02 18.80 -16.12
C GLU A 428 0.55 18.76 -15.70
N TRP A 429 0.29 18.36 -14.44
CA TRP A 429 -1.06 18.29 -13.89
C TRP A 429 -1.72 19.68 -13.84
N LEU A 430 -1.03 20.67 -13.27
CA LEU A 430 -1.53 22.06 -13.15
C LEU A 430 -1.61 22.75 -14.51
N GLY A 431 -0.67 22.43 -15.41
CA GLY A 431 -0.69 22.87 -16.80
C GLY A 431 -1.91 22.34 -17.55
N ALA A 432 -2.28 21.06 -17.36
CA ALA A 432 -3.50 20.48 -17.92
C ALA A 432 -4.75 21.16 -17.37
N LEU A 433 -4.84 21.38 -16.06
CA LEU A 433 -5.94 22.15 -15.47
C LEU A 433 -6.08 23.54 -16.12
N THR A 434 -4.95 24.24 -16.31
CA THR A 434 -4.94 25.57 -16.95
C THR A 434 -5.43 25.49 -18.39
N ARG A 435 -4.99 24.49 -19.17
CA ARG A 435 -5.43 24.29 -20.56
C ARG A 435 -6.93 24.00 -20.66
N LEU A 436 -7.44 23.09 -19.84
CA LEU A 436 -8.85 22.68 -19.82
C LEU A 436 -9.77 23.80 -19.37
N SER A 437 -9.42 24.46 -18.26
CA SER A 437 -10.24 25.55 -17.69
C SER A 437 -10.10 26.88 -18.43
N ARG A 438 -9.00 27.06 -19.18
CA ARG A 438 -8.52 28.35 -19.72
C ARG A 438 -8.32 29.40 -18.63
N ASP A 439 -7.96 28.95 -17.44
CA ASP A 439 -7.90 29.78 -16.23
C ASP A 439 -6.67 29.44 -15.38
N PRO A 440 -5.54 30.15 -15.58
CA PRO A 440 -4.29 29.83 -14.86
C PRO A 440 -4.40 30.12 -13.37
N THR A 441 -5.38 30.90 -12.93
CA THR A 441 -5.49 31.23 -11.51
C THR A 441 -6.03 30.06 -10.69
N LEU A 442 -6.66 29.04 -11.32
CA LEU A 442 -7.01 27.79 -10.62
C LEU A 442 -5.77 27.03 -10.21
N ALA A 443 -4.78 26.92 -11.11
CA ALA A 443 -3.49 26.31 -10.80
C ALA A 443 -2.73 27.10 -9.72
N ASN A 444 -2.85 28.43 -9.70
CA ASN A 444 -2.25 29.27 -8.65
C ASN A 444 -2.91 29.07 -7.27
N ASP A 445 -4.25 28.95 -7.22
CA ASP A 445 -4.99 28.67 -5.99
C ASP A 445 -4.55 27.31 -5.40
N ILE A 446 -4.46 26.27 -6.24
CA ILE A 446 -3.97 24.94 -5.83
C ILE A 446 -2.51 25.00 -5.39
N SER A 447 -1.64 25.70 -6.14
CA SER A 447 -0.23 25.88 -5.77
C SER A 447 -0.06 26.57 -4.42
N THR A 448 -0.91 27.55 -4.10
CA THR A 448 -0.89 28.21 -2.79
C THR A 448 -1.25 27.23 -1.68
N MET A 449 -2.28 26.40 -1.87
CA MET A 449 -2.63 25.35 -0.91
C MET A 449 -1.51 24.31 -0.75
N LEU A 450 -0.81 23.96 -1.84
CA LEU A 450 0.32 23.03 -1.82
C LEU A 450 1.51 23.59 -1.03
N ASP A 451 1.93 24.82 -1.33
CA ASP A 451 3.22 25.34 -0.87
C ASP A 451 3.15 26.16 0.42
N GLN A 452 2.05 26.87 0.64
CA GLN A 452 1.90 27.83 1.73
C GLN A 452 0.82 27.40 2.74
N GLY A 453 -0.14 26.60 2.28
CA GLY A 453 -1.39 26.41 3.01
C GLY A 453 -2.25 27.68 2.96
N VAL A 454 -3.49 27.59 3.42
CA VAL A 454 -4.42 28.73 3.39
C VAL A 454 -5.22 28.81 4.68
N ALA A 455 -5.48 30.03 5.16
CA ALA A 455 -6.22 30.23 6.41
C ALA A 455 -7.70 29.82 6.32
N ASN A 456 -8.29 29.89 5.12
CA ASN A 456 -9.67 29.48 4.87
C ASN A 456 -9.75 28.58 3.62
N PRO A 457 -9.45 27.27 3.75
CA PRO A 457 -9.52 26.33 2.63
C PRO A 457 -10.91 26.23 2.02
N SER A 458 -11.99 26.32 2.82
CA SER A 458 -13.37 26.29 2.32
C SER A 458 -13.63 27.38 1.28
N ALA A 459 -13.15 28.61 1.53
CA ALA A 459 -13.31 29.71 0.58
C ALA A 459 -12.50 29.49 -0.71
N VAL A 460 -11.35 28.84 -0.66
CA VAL A 460 -10.55 28.50 -1.85
C VAL A 460 -11.24 27.40 -2.66
N ILE A 461 -11.62 26.30 -2.01
CA ILE A 461 -12.30 25.17 -2.64
C ILE A 461 -13.62 25.61 -3.29
N ALA A 462 -14.42 26.45 -2.61
CA ALA A 462 -15.64 27.01 -3.19
C ALA A 462 -15.39 27.79 -4.49
N ARG A 463 -14.31 28.59 -4.56
CA ARG A 463 -13.95 29.31 -5.79
C ARG A 463 -13.50 28.37 -6.88
N LEU A 464 -12.71 27.35 -6.55
CA LEU A 464 -12.30 26.31 -7.51
C LEU A 464 -13.54 25.64 -8.12
N PHE A 465 -14.45 25.14 -7.27
CA PHE A 465 -15.69 24.48 -7.69
C PHE A 465 -16.61 25.39 -8.52
N GLN A 466 -16.79 26.65 -8.11
CA GLN A 466 -17.61 27.61 -8.85
C GLN A 466 -17.10 27.82 -10.28
N ARG A 467 -15.78 27.86 -10.47
CA ARG A 467 -15.15 28.19 -11.76
C ARG A 467 -15.04 26.98 -12.68
N THR A 468 -14.95 25.78 -12.12
CA THR A 468 -14.95 24.54 -12.90
C THR A 468 -16.33 23.91 -13.04
N GLY A 469 -17.36 24.43 -12.35
CA GLY A 469 -18.73 23.94 -12.48
C GLY A 469 -19.02 22.67 -11.68
N VAL A 470 -18.22 22.37 -10.65
CA VAL A 470 -18.56 21.33 -9.67
C VAL A 470 -19.79 21.83 -8.89
N ALA A 471 -20.83 20.99 -8.78
CA ALA A 471 -22.08 21.38 -8.15
C ALA A 471 -21.93 21.38 -6.62
N PHE A 472 -22.10 22.55 -6.01
CA PHE A 472 -22.03 22.73 -4.57
C PHE A 472 -22.90 23.90 -4.10
N ARG A 473 -23.11 23.96 -2.78
CA ARG A 473 -23.66 25.11 -2.07
C ARG A 473 -22.81 25.43 -0.84
N LEU A 474 -22.84 26.68 -0.39
CA LEU A 474 -22.22 27.10 0.87
C LEU A 474 -23.28 27.18 1.96
N GLU A 475 -23.09 26.45 3.05
CA GLU A 475 -23.88 26.60 4.28
C GLU A 475 -22.96 26.88 5.46
N ASN A 476 -23.12 28.05 6.09
CA ASN A 476 -22.35 28.46 7.26
C ASN A 476 -20.82 28.35 7.07
N GLY A 477 -20.34 28.63 5.85
CA GLY A 477 -18.93 28.52 5.48
C GLY A 477 -18.44 27.12 5.11
N ARG A 478 -19.28 26.08 5.23
CA ARG A 478 -18.98 24.71 4.78
C ARG A 478 -19.37 24.54 3.31
N VAL A 479 -18.50 23.92 2.53
CA VAL A 479 -18.74 23.51 1.14
C VAL A 479 -19.51 22.20 1.15
N ILE A 480 -20.72 22.17 0.57
CA ILE A 480 -21.55 20.97 0.50
C ILE A 480 -21.85 20.64 -0.95
N LEU A 481 -21.43 19.46 -1.40
CA LEU A 481 -21.70 18.93 -2.75
C LEU A 481 -23.21 18.70 -2.95
N THR A 482 -23.70 18.92 -4.17
CA THR A 482 -25.15 18.91 -4.48
C THR A 482 -25.53 18.01 -5.64
#